data_AF-A0A8H8JCA5-F1
#
_entry.id   AF-A0A8H8JCA5-F1
#
_cell.length_a   1.000
_cell.length_b   1.000
_cell.length_c   1.000
_cell.angle_alpha   90.00
_cell.angle_beta   90.00
_cell.angle_gamma   90.00
#
_symmetry.space_group_name_H-M   'P 1'
#
loop_
_entity.id
_entity.type
_entity.pdbx_description
1 polymer ?
#
loop_
_entity_poly.entity_id
_entity_poly.type
_entity_poly.pdbx_seq_one_letter_code
_entity_poly.pdbx_strand_id
1 'polypeptide(L)'
;MVTDLSKSSRLAPYLSGLEIQQPSKVLDCIYLDTASMLGTQVAPSKAEGMGGLLEILTSYSQDTHFFINAWTWGYEDVLLRIAAQFNTKKYTLLTSLENYTPSPSLVPETSRPFRDILTCDANVTRFHACERFNQCGAIKSGVSQLVKRRAHRSGTASPETSKVVYINPSAMAKDNWWTYTRDIINRLRNGQFVDVLRVPLSRHSTLAELQSFVGKFRPKNIFPNTLIPHPDGLDWACLLGIFAGCLSQDGYEVPRTSTLDGLRDRFLASTSPKEE
;
A
#
# COMPACT_ATOMS: atom_id res chain seq x y z
N MET A 1 -1.81 13.02 8.38
CA MET A 1 -2.85 12.21 9.05
C MET A 1 -3.44 12.93 10.28
N VAL A 2 -2.62 13.58 11.12
CA VAL A 2 -3.09 14.27 12.36
C VAL A 2 -3.94 15.51 12.10
N THR A 3 -3.60 16.29 11.07
CA THR A 3 -4.19 17.61 10.79
C THR A 3 -5.64 17.58 10.30
N ASP A 4 -6.17 16.39 9.97
CA ASP A 4 -7.51 16.27 9.41
C ASP A 4 -8.52 15.65 10.39
N LEU A 5 -8.05 14.78 11.31
CA LEU A 5 -8.91 14.15 12.30
C LEU A 5 -9.50 15.16 13.30
N SER A 6 -8.73 16.20 13.65
CA SER A 6 -9.21 17.27 14.55
C SER A 6 -10.27 18.17 13.91
N LYS A 7 -10.37 18.19 12.58
CA LYS A 7 -11.43 18.93 11.87
C LYS A 7 -12.77 18.22 11.92
N SER A 8 -12.78 16.93 12.23
CA SER A 8 -14.02 16.16 12.38
C SER A 8 -14.66 16.47 13.72
N SER A 9 -15.80 17.16 13.71
CA SER A 9 -16.60 17.43 14.91
C SER A 9 -17.04 16.16 15.66
N ARG A 10 -17.09 15.01 14.97
CA ARG A 10 -17.42 13.71 15.56
C ARG A 10 -16.24 13.08 16.32
N LEU A 11 -15.01 13.32 15.85
CA LEU A 11 -13.81 12.72 16.43
C LEU A 11 -13.11 13.64 17.42
N ALA A 12 -13.25 14.96 17.25
CA ALA A 12 -12.64 15.97 18.11
C ALA A 12 -12.85 15.74 19.63
N PRO A 13 -14.05 15.33 20.11
CA PRO A 13 -14.27 15.06 21.54
C PRO A 13 -13.41 13.96 22.14
N TYR A 14 -12.86 13.06 21.31
CA TYR A 14 -12.10 11.87 21.69
C TYR A 14 -10.59 12.02 21.50
N LEU A 15 -10.13 13.11 20.90
CA LEU A 15 -8.70 13.32 20.65
C LEU A 15 -8.04 13.81 21.95
N SER A 16 -7.05 13.07 22.44
CA SER A 16 -6.14 13.56 23.47
C SER A 16 -5.24 14.62 22.82
N GLY A 17 -5.48 15.89 23.16
CA GLY A 17 -4.76 17.02 22.60
C GLY A 17 -3.25 16.91 22.84
N LEU A 18 -2.47 17.46 21.92
CA LEU A 18 -1.07 17.75 22.17
C LEU A 18 -1.01 18.77 23.33
N GLU A 19 -0.74 18.25 24.52
CA GLU A 19 -0.17 18.89 25.71
C GLU A 19 -1.02 19.67 26.73
N ILE A 20 -2.29 20.10 26.54
CA ILE A 20 -2.99 20.85 27.64
C ILE A 20 -4.46 20.47 27.92
N GLN A 21 -5.18 19.74 27.06
CA GLN A 21 -6.57 19.33 27.35
C GLN A 21 -6.78 17.83 27.27
N GLN A 22 -7.24 17.25 28.38
CA GLN A 22 -7.77 15.90 28.43
C GLN A 22 -9.00 15.79 27.51
N PRO A 23 -9.17 14.67 26.79
CA PRO A 23 -10.31 14.50 25.90
C PRO A 23 -11.62 14.50 26.72
N SER A 24 -12.66 15.14 26.17
CA SER A 24 -13.99 15.19 26.81
C SER A 24 -14.71 13.84 26.82
N LYS A 25 -14.29 12.90 25.97
CA LYS A 25 -14.82 11.54 25.87
C LYS A 25 -13.68 10.56 25.61
N VAL A 26 -13.84 9.33 26.10
CA VAL A 26 -12.89 8.24 25.86
C VAL A 26 -13.58 7.17 25.02
N LEU A 27 -12.91 6.66 24.00
CA LEU A 27 -13.41 5.54 23.21
C LEU A 27 -13.33 4.26 24.03
N ASP A 28 -14.42 3.49 24.11
CA ASP A 28 -14.38 2.17 24.74
C ASP A 28 -13.53 1.18 23.95
N CYS A 29 -13.54 1.28 22.61
CA CYS A 29 -12.74 0.40 21.76
C CYS A 29 -12.42 1.00 20.39
N ILE A 30 -11.28 0.60 19.82
CA ILE A 30 -10.97 0.74 18.39
C ILE A 30 -10.84 -0.65 17.76
N TYR A 31 -11.62 -0.91 16.71
CA TYR A 31 -11.44 -2.06 15.81
C TYR A 31 -10.38 -1.71 14.76
N LEU A 32 -9.18 -2.24 14.93
CA LEU A 32 -7.96 -1.78 14.28
C LEU A 32 -7.53 -2.71 13.13
N ASP A 33 -7.30 -2.14 11.95
CA ASP A 33 -6.59 -2.86 10.87
C ASP A 33 -5.15 -3.14 11.30
N THR A 34 -4.89 -4.42 11.52
CA THR A 34 -3.65 -4.96 12.10
C THR A 34 -2.83 -5.72 11.06
N ALA A 35 -3.19 -5.63 9.77
CA ALA A 35 -2.56 -6.35 8.67
C ALA A 35 -1.05 -6.08 8.52
N SER A 36 -0.54 -4.95 9.04
CA SER A 36 0.89 -4.60 9.04
C SER A 36 1.41 -4.20 10.43
N MET A 37 0.75 -4.66 11.49
CA MET A 37 1.12 -4.37 12.88
C MET A 37 2.54 -4.84 13.24
N LEU A 38 3.04 -5.92 12.65
CA LEU A 38 4.40 -6.40 12.91
C LEU A 38 5.46 -5.71 12.03
N GLY A 39 5.05 -4.82 11.12
CA GLY A 39 5.95 -4.04 10.28
C GLY A 39 6.57 -2.90 11.07
N THR A 40 7.76 -3.10 11.62
CA THR A 40 8.51 -2.10 12.40
C THR A 40 9.26 -1.11 11.53
N GLN A 41 9.36 -1.36 10.22
CA GLN A 41 10.05 -0.44 9.32
C GLN A 41 9.35 0.92 9.21
N VAL A 42 10.15 1.98 9.13
CA VAL A 42 9.66 3.30 8.73
C VAL A 42 9.40 3.25 7.22
N ALA A 43 8.14 3.36 6.82
CA ALA A 43 7.77 3.50 5.42
C ALA A 43 8.02 4.94 4.94
N PRO A 44 8.41 5.15 3.67
CA PRO A 44 8.37 6.48 3.09
C PRO A 44 6.91 6.94 2.98
N SER A 45 6.70 8.25 3.01
CA SER A 45 5.38 8.81 2.70
C SER A 45 4.96 8.46 1.26
N LYS A 46 3.65 8.44 0.99
CA LYS A 46 3.15 8.26 -0.38
C LYS A 46 3.74 9.27 -1.36
N ALA A 47 3.95 10.51 -0.92
CA ALA A 47 4.57 11.56 -1.73
C ALA A 47 6.04 11.23 -2.06
N GLU A 48 6.83 10.77 -1.09
CA GLU A 48 8.22 10.33 -1.31
C GLU A 48 8.31 9.10 -2.22
N GLY A 49 7.41 8.12 -2.03
CA GLY A 49 7.30 6.96 -2.92
C GLY A 49 6.96 7.35 -4.35
N MET A 50 6.02 8.27 -4.52
CA MET A 50 5.63 8.78 -5.84
C MET A 50 6.73 9.63 -6.49
N GLY A 51 7.43 10.47 -5.74
CA GLY A 51 8.53 11.28 -6.25
C GLY A 51 9.63 10.43 -6.90
N GLY A 52 10.12 9.42 -6.17
CA GLY A 52 11.15 8.52 -6.71
C GLY A 52 10.65 7.66 -7.88
N LEU A 53 9.37 7.25 -7.88
CA LEU A 53 8.80 6.55 -9.03
C LEU A 53 8.84 7.44 -10.27
N LEU A 54 8.35 8.68 -10.19
CA LEU A 54 8.34 9.59 -11.34
C LEU A 54 9.76 9.86 -11.86
N GLU A 55 10.75 10.02 -10.98
CA GLU A 55 12.17 10.19 -11.36
C GLU A 55 12.73 8.96 -12.10
N ILE A 56 12.38 7.75 -11.65
CA ILE A 56 12.74 6.52 -12.35
C ILE A 56 12.08 6.48 -13.74
N LEU A 57 10.78 6.79 -13.83
CA LEU A 57 10.03 6.70 -15.08
C LEU A 57 10.55 7.69 -16.15
N THR A 58 10.97 8.89 -15.75
CA THR A 58 11.56 9.88 -16.68
C THR A 58 12.91 9.46 -17.23
N SER A 59 13.60 8.52 -16.57
CA SER A 59 14.89 8.00 -17.02
C SER A 59 14.77 6.94 -18.13
N TYR A 60 13.56 6.49 -18.46
CA TYR A 60 13.34 5.56 -19.59
C TYR A 60 13.06 6.31 -20.90
N SER A 61 13.49 5.69 -22.01
CA SER A 61 13.23 6.16 -23.38
C SER A 61 11.73 6.18 -23.73
N GLN A 62 11.34 6.99 -24.73
CA GLN A 62 9.93 7.22 -25.08
C GLN A 62 9.17 5.97 -25.58
N ASP A 63 9.89 4.98 -26.12
CA ASP A 63 9.40 3.69 -26.63
C ASP A 63 9.14 2.64 -25.54
N THR A 64 9.47 2.92 -24.27
CA THR A 64 9.27 1.96 -23.18
C THR A 64 7.81 1.96 -22.71
N HIS A 65 7.13 0.81 -22.68
CA HIS A 65 5.81 0.67 -22.10
C HIS A 65 5.88 0.35 -20.60
N PHE A 66 4.92 0.83 -19.83
CA PHE A 66 4.82 0.61 -18.39
C PHE A 66 3.51 -0.09 -18.06
N PHE A 67 3.61 -1.20 -17.33
CA PHE A 67 2.46 -1.86 -16.73
C PHE A 67 2.41 -1.52 -15.24
N ILE A 68 1.37 -0.79 -14.83
CA ILE A 68 1.11 -0.39 -13.45
C ILE A 68 0.18 -1.43 -12.84
N ASN A 69 0.69 -2.22 -11.89
CA ASN A 69 -0.06 -3.29 -11.24
C ASN A 69 -1.05 -2.73 -10.19
N ALA A 70 -2.11 -2.08 -10.67
CA ALA A 70 -3.18 -1.47 -9.88
C ALA A 70 -4.44 -2.35 -9.86
N TRP A 71 -4.30 -3.60 -9.43
CA TRP A 71 -5.35 -4.63 -9.49
C TRP A 71 -6.50 -4.45 -8.48
N THR A 72 -6.37 -3.51 -7.54
CA THR A 72 -7.44 -3.06 -6.64
C THR A 72 -7.56 -1.55 -6.66
N TRP A 73 -8.68 -1.03 -6.18
CA TRP A 73 -8.84 0.40 -5.88
C TRP A 73 -7.82 0.87 -4.82
N GLY A 74 -7.54 2.17 -4.80
CA GLY A 74 -6.60 2.83 -3.89
C GLY A 74 -5.26 3.25 -4.52
N TYR A 75 -5.09 3.05 -5.83
CA TYR A 75 -3.90 3.48 -6.60
C TYR A 75 -4.19 4.67 -7.53
N GLU A 76 -5.32 5.34 -7.38
CA GLU A 76 -5.77 6.42 -8.26
C GLU A 76 -4.81 7.60 -8.27
N ASP A 77 -4.24 7.96 -7.11
CA ASP A 77 -3.22 9.01 -6.99
C ASP A 77 -1.95 8.70 -7.80
N VAL A 78 -1.59 7.41 -7.92
CA VAL A 78 -0.46 6.98 -8.77
C VAL A 78 -0.76 7.32 -10.23
N LEU A 79 -1.96 6.95 -10.69
CA LEU A 79 -2.39 7.17 -12.08
C LEU A 79 -2.50 8.68 -12.37
N LEU A 80 -3.11 9.45 -11.48
CA LEU A 80 -3.24 10.91 -11.58
C LEU A 80 -1.88 11.61 -11.68
N ARG A 81 -0.92 11.24 -10.83
CA ARG A 81 0.42 11.86 -10.82
C ARG A 81 1.23 11.51 -12.05
N ILE A 82 1.17 10.26 -12.52
CA ILE A 82 1.84 9.89 -13.79
C ILE A 82 1.17 10.64 -14.95
N ALA A 83 -0.17 10.78 -14.94
CA ALA A 83 -0.91 11.50 -15.99
C ALA A 83 -0.46 12.95 -16.08
N ALA A 84 -0.36 13.61 -14.91
CA ALA A 84 0.11 14.97 -14.77
C ALA A 84 1.57 15.12 -15.23
N GLN A 85 2.47 14.22 -14.80
CA GLN A 85 3.91 14.31 -15.10
C GLN A 85 4.22 14.13 -16.59
N PHE A 86 3.57 13.18 -17.25
CA PHE A 86 3.85 12.82 -18.64
C PHE A 86 2.87 13.44 -19.63
N ASN A 87 1.99 14.34 -19.14
CA ASN A 87 0.88 14.93 -19.90
C ASN A 87 0.11 13.90 -20.72
N THR A 88 -0.02 12.68 -20.18
CA THR A 88 -0.76 11.63 -20.87
C THR A 88 -2.22 11.88 -20.63
N LYS A 89 -2.98 11.99 -21.71
CA LYS A 89 -4.41 12.23 -21.60
C LYS A 89 -5.14 10.98 -21.08
N LYS A 90 -4.52 9.80 -21.11
CA LYS A 90 -5.24 8.52 -21.21
C LYS A 90 -4.41 7.32 -20.67
N TYR A 91 -4.99 6.51 -19.78
CA TYR A 91 -4.50 5.20 -19.28
C TYR A 91 -5.51 4.11 -19.59
N THR A 92 -5.06 2.90 -19.96
CA THR A 92 -6.00 1.78 -20.15
C THR A 92 -6.40 1.17 -18.81
N LEU A 93 -7.71 1.18 -18.49
CA LEU A 93 -8.34 0.46 -17.37
C LEU A 93 -9.46 -0.40 -17.97
N LEU A 94 -9.27 -1.72 -18.02
CA LEU A 94 -10.07 -2.59 -18.87
C LEU A 94 -11.39 -3.09 -18.26
N THR A 95 -11.78 -2.69 -17.04
CA THR A 95 -12.95 -3.35 -16.39
C THR A 95 -13.84 -2.52 -15.46
N SER A 96 -13.61 -1.24 -15.16
CA SER A 96 -14.44 -0.60 -14.09
C SER A 96 -14.88 0.84 -14.29
N LEU A 97 -14.66 1.45 -15.45
CA LEU A 97 -14.94 2.88 -15.63
C LEU A 97 -16.42 3.23 -15.57
N GLU A 98 -17.28 2.42 -16.18
CA GLU A 98 -18.72 2.68 -16.25
C GLU A 98 -19.33 2.84 -14.84
N ASN A 99 -18.84 2.04 -13.89
CA ASN A 99 -19.29 2.01 -12.49
C ASN A 99 -18.36 2.73 -11.51
N TYR A 100 -17.32 3.43 -11.99
CA TYR A 100 -16.41 4.15 -11.09
C TYR A 100 -17.05 5.45 -10.62
N THR A 101 -17.33 5.50 -9.31
CA THR A 101 -17.67 6.70 -8.56
C THR A 101 -16.42 7.17 -7.81
N PRO A 102 -15.92 8.40 -8.05
CA PRO A 102 -14.75 8.91 -7.34
C PRO A 102 -14.98 8.91 -5.83
N SER A 103 -13.98 8.49 -5.07
CA SER A 103 -13.99 8.74 -3.62
C SER A 103 -14.02 10.25 -3.35
N PRO A 104 -14.84 10.75 -2.42
CA PRO A 104 -14.83 12.15 -2.01
C PRO A 104 -13.44 12.64 -1.56
N SER A 105 -12.58 11.73 -1.09
CA SER A 105 -11.20 12.02 -0.68
C SER A 105 -10.22 12.14 -1.85
N LEU A 106 -10.63 11.77 -3.07
CA LEU A 106 -9.86 11.87 -4.32
C LEU A 106 -10.27 13.09 -5.15
N VAL A 107 -10.78 14.14 -4.52
CA VAL A 107 -10.91 15.47 -5.13
C VAL A 107 -9.68 16.30 -4.72
N PRO A 108 -8.51 16.14 -5.37
CA PRO A 108 -7.45 17.12 -5.21
C PRO A 108 -7.93 18.47 -5.77
N GLU A 109 -7.51 19.57 -5.15
CA GLU A 109 -7.75 20.95 -5.61
C GLU A 109 -7.29 21.20 -7.06
N THR A 110 -6.50 20.29 -7.64
CA THR A 110 -6.05 20.31 -9.03
C THR A 110 -6.99 19.48 -9.91
N SER A 111 -8.09 20.12 -10.31
CA SER A 111 -9.27 19.61 -11.00
C SER A 111 -9.05 19.07 -12.42
N ARG A 112 -8.70 17.78 -12.55
CA ARG A 112 -9.13 16.96 -13.69
C ARG A 112 -9.89 15.73 -13.15
N PRO A 113 -11.15 15.52 -13.55
CA PRO A 113 -11.89 14.30 -13.23
C PRO A 113 -11.05 13.05 -13.50
N PHE A 114 -11.01 12.10 -12.57
CA PHE A 114 -10.25 10.85 -12.75
C PHE A 114 -10.61 10.13 -14.06
N ARG A 115 -11.86 10.24 -14.53
CA ARG A 115 -12.29 9.69 -15.83
C ARG A 115 -11.54 10.28 -17.02
N ASP A 116 -11.15 11.54 -16.96
CA ASP A 116 -10.53 12.27 -18.06
C ASP A 116 -9.13 11.76 -18.38
N ILE A 117 -8.46 11.11 -17.42
CA ILE A 117 -7.16 10.50 -17.62
C ILE A 117 -7.27 9.07 -18.16
N LEU A 118 -8.46 8.52 -18.46
CA LEU A 118 -8.61 7.10 -18.77
C LEU A 118 -9.02 6.84 -20.24
N THR A 119 -8.75 5.64 -20.74
CA THR A 119 -9.04 5.18 -22.09
C THR A 119 -9.27 3.67 -22.14
N CYS A 120 -9.87 3.19 -23.22
CA CYS A 120 -9.88 1.76 -23.59
C CYS A 120 -8.98 1.45 -24.79
N ASP A 121 -8.42 2.49 -25.43
CA ASP A 121 -7.46 2.32 -26.52
C ASP A 121 -6.04 2.17 -25.95
N ALA A 122 -5.45 0.99 -26.13
CA ALA A 122 -4.11 0.67 -25.66
C ALA A 122 -3.00 1.35 -26.47
N ASN A 123 -3.27 1.84 -27.68
CA ASN A 123 -2.23 2.37 -28.58
C ASN A 123 -1.95 3.86 -28.35
N VAL A 124 -2.84 4.58 -27.66
CA VAL A 124 -2.70 6.03 -27.41
C VAL A 124 -1.85 6.37 -26.19
N THR A 125 -1.31 5.37 -25.50
CA THR A 125 -0.51 5.55 -24.28
C THR A 125 0.52 4.46 -24.08
N ARG A 126 1.66 4.85 -23.51
CA ARG A 126 2.70 3.93 -23.03
C ARG A 126 2.50 3.48 -21.60
N PHE A 127 1.51 4.01 -20.88
CA PHE A 127 1.21 3.64 -19.50
C PHE A 127 -0.10 2.86 -19.41
N HIS A 128 -0.02 1.66 -18.84
CA HIS A 128 -1.09 0.67 -18.87
C HIS A 128 -1.43 0.25 -17.44
N ALA A 129 -2.69 0.36 -17.05
CA ALA A 129 -3.23 -0.16 -15.79
C ALA A 129 -4.35 -1.18 -16.08
N CYS A 130 -4.20 -1.92 -17.20
CA CYS A 130 -5.15 -2.96 -17.59
C CYS A 130 -5.14 -4.12 -16.59
N GLU A 131 -6.18 -4.95 -16.65
CA GLU A 131 -6.32 -6.00 -15.63
C GLU A 131 -5.15 -7.00 -15.69
N ARG A 132 -4.58 -7.32 -14.51
CA ARG A 132 -3.30 -8.04 -14.41
C ARG A 132 -3.31 -9.42 -15.04
N PHE A 133 -4.46 -10.10 -15.03
CA PHE A 133 -4.62 -11.43 -15.64
C PHE A 133 -5.19 -11.36 -17.06
N ASN A 134 -5.62 -10.19 -17.52
CA ASN A 134 -6.10 -9.97 -18.88
C ASN A 134 -5.49 -8.69 -19.48
N GLN A 135 -4.15 -8.69 -19.56
CA GLN A 135 -3.39 -7.55 -20.08
C GLN A 135 -3.73 -7.26 -21.55
N CYS A 136 -3.62 -6.00 -21.97
CA CYS A 136 -3.83 -5.60 -23.36
C CYS A 136 -2.68 -6.08 -24.28
N GLY A 137 -2.90 -6.02 -25.60
CA GLY A 137 -1.91 -6.45 -26.60
C GLY A 137 -0.55 -5.73 -26.48
N ALA A 138 -0.55 -4.43 -26.14
CA ALA A 138 0.66 -3.64 -25.95
C ALA A 138 1.58 -4.18 -24.83
N ILE A 139 1.00 -4.83 -23.81
CA ILE A 139 1.75 -5.43 -22.70
C ILE A 139 2.02 -6.92 -22.95
N LYS A 140 1.04 -7.68 -23.47
CA LYS A 140 1.18 -9.11 -23.77
C LYS A 140 2.33 -9.41 -24.75
N SER A 141 2.56 -8.52 -25.72
CA SER A 141 3.68 -8.62 -26.66
C SER A 141 5.06 -8.62 -25.97
N GLY A 142 5.16 -8.05 -24.75
CA GLY A 142 6.37 -8.10 -23.93
C GLY A 142 6.52 -9.37 -23.08
N VAL A 143 5.43 -9.99 -22.63
CA VAL A 143 5.43 -11.19 -21.74
C VAL A 143 5.98 -12.44 -22.44
N SER A 144 5.71 -12.59 -23.74
CA SER A 144 6.21 -13.70 -24.58
C SER A 144 7.75 -13.83 -24.55
N GLN A 145 8.47 -12.76 -24.17
CA GLN A 145 9.93 -12.72 -24.14
C GLN A 145 10.55 -13.07 -22.78
N LEU A 146 9.82 -12.98 -21.65
CA LEU A 146 10.33 -13.41 -20.33
C LEU A 146 10.59 -14.92 -20.28
N VAL A 147 9.75 -15.70 -20.97
CA VAL A 147 9.92 -17.15 -21.10
C VAL A 147 11.09 -17.49 -22.04
N LYS A 148 11.30 -16.70 -23.11
CA LYS A 148 12.38 -16.92 -24.07
C LYS A 148 13.76 -16.51 -23.54
N ARG A 149 13.87 -15.49 -22.67
CA ARG A 149 15.19 -15.08 -22.12
C ARG A 149 15.87 -16.12 -21.22
N ARG A 150 15.16 -17.14 -20.74
CA ARG A 150 15.74 -18.29 -20.02
C ARG A 150 16.22 -19.41 -20.95
N ALA A 151 15.87 -19.39 -22.23
CA ALA A 151 16.21 -20.43 -23.20
C ALA A 151 16.68 -19.80 -24.52
N HIS A 152 17.96 -19.97 -24.85
CA HIS A 152 18.67 -19.51 -26.06
C HIS A 152 19.31 -18.11 -26.06
N ARG A 153 20.64 -18.11 -25.89
CA ARG A 153 21.56 -17.25 -26.66
C ARG A 153 21.71 -17.86 -28.06
N SER A 154 20.96 -17.38 -29.04
CA SER A 154 21.26 -17.58 -30.47
C SER A 154 20.38 -16.66 -31.32
N GLY A 155 21.03 -15.75 -32.04
CA GLY A 155 20.69 -15.41 -33.43
C GLY A 155 19.45 -14.57 -33.73
N THR A 156 19.71 -13.46 -34.42
CA THR A 156 18.82 -12.66 -35.30
C THR A 156 17.94 -11.59 -34.64
N ALA A 157 18.14 -10.35 -35.08
CA ALA A 157 17.40 -9.17 -34.66
C ALA A 157 15.94 -9.26 -35.14
N SER A 158 15.05 -9.49 -34.19
CA SER A 158 13.58 -9.41 -34.32
C SER A 158 13.17 -7.92 -34.35
N PRO A 159 12.01 -7.56 -34.96
CA PRO A 159 11.62 -6.16 -35.17
C PRO A 159 11.49 -5.43 -33.83
N GLU A 160 11.86 -4.15 -33.80
CA GLU A 160 11.84 -3.21 -32.67
C GLU A 160 10.86 -3.63 -31.56
N THR A 161 11.38 -4.36 -30.58
CA THR A 161 10.58 -4.99 -29.54
C THR A 161 10.21 -3.96 -28.49
N SER A 162 8.93 -3.67 -28.29
CA SER A 162 8.46 -2.79 -27.21
C SER A 162 8.94 -3.30 -25.86
N LYS A 163 9.75 -2.51 -25.18
CA LYS A 163 10.30 -2.83 -23.85
C LYS A 163 9.23 -2.55 -22.80
N VAL A 164 8.89 -3.53 -21.97
CA VAL A 164 7.86 -3.38 -20.93
C VAL A 164 8.50 -3.36 -19.55
N VAL A 165 8.07 -2.42 -18.71
CA VAL A 165 8.47 -2.30 -17.30
C VAL A 165 7.25 -2.50 -16.39
N TYR A 166 7.36 -3.41 -15.43
CA TYR A 166 6.32 -3.76 -14.47
C TYR A 166 6.49 -2.97 -13.18
N ILE A 167 5.53 -2.11 -12.86
CA ILE A 167 5.51 -1.30 -11.64
C ILE A 167 4.63 -2.01 -10.62
N ASN A 168 5.25 -2.50 -9.55
CA ASN A 168 4.59 -3.28 -8.51
C ASN A 168 4.61 -2.51 -7.18
N PRO A 169 3.43 -2.12 -6.65
CA PRO A 169 3.30 -1.69 -5.27
C PRO A 169 3.84 -2.76 -4.30
N SER A 170 4.58 -2.33 -3.29
CA SER A 170 5.19 -3.22 -2.29
C SER A 170 5.42 -2.49 -0.97
N ALA A 171 5.66 -3.24 0.10
CA ALA A 171 6.19 -2.69 1.33
C ALA A 171 7.72 -2.55 1.21
N MET A 172 8.26 -1.39 1.55
CA MET A 172 9.70 -1.14 1.57
C MET A 172 10.01 -0.05 2.60
N ALA A 173 11.11 -0.22 3.33
CA ALA A 173 11.60 0.78 4.26
C ALA A 173 12.09 2.03 3.53
N LYS A 174 11.99 3.19 4.19
CA LYS A 174 12.37 4.50 3.66
C LYS A 174 13.83 4.56 3.17
N ASP A 175 14.76 4.08 3.98
CA ASP A 175 16.19 4.09 3.62
C ASP A 175 16.50 3.16 2.43
N ASN A 176 15.81 2.02 2.37
CA ASN A 176 15.90 1.09 1.25
C ASN A 176 15.34 1.72 -0.03
N TRP A 177 14.27 2.50 0.06
CA TRP A 177 13.66 3.17 -1.10
C TRP A 177 14.60 4.18 -1.74
N TRP A 178 15.29 5.00 -0.95
CA TRP A 178 16.27 5.95 -1.48
C TRP A 178 17.45 5.26 -2.15
N THR A 179 17.98 4.22 -1.50
CA THR A 179 19.08 3.43 -2.06
C THR A 179 18.66 2.74 -3.36
N TYR A 180 17.48 2.13 -3.37
CA TYR A 180 16.89 1.47 -4.53
C TYR A 180 16.70 2.44 -5.70
N THR A 181 16.10 3.60 -5.46
CA THR A 181 15.85 4.62 -6.50
C THR A 181 17.16 5.06 -7.15
N ARG A 182 18.19 5.38 -6.34
CA ARG A 182 19.52 5.75 -6.83
C ARG A 182 20.17 4.65 -7.66
N ASP A 183 20.10 3.40 -7.19
CA ASP A 183 20.64 2.24 -7.92
C ASP A 183 19.98 2.09 -9.29
N ILE A 184 18.64 2.09 -9.33
CA ILE A 184 17.89 1.98 -10.58
C ILE A 184 18.28 3.09 -11.55
N ILE A 185 18.29 4.35 -11.10
CA ILE A 185 18.65 5.49 -11.97
C ILE A 185 20.08 5.34 -12.50
N ASN A 186 21.05 4.95 -11.67
CA ASN A 186 22.43 4.73 -12.12
C ASN A 186 22.52 3.61 -13.15
N ARG A 187 21.78 2.51 -12.95
CA ARG A 187 21.72 1.40 -13.91
C ARG A 187 21.15 1.85 -15.24
N LEU A 188 20.05 2.62 -15.23
CA LEU A 188 19.44 3.18 -16.45
C LEU A 188 20.40 4.13 -17.18
N ARG A 189 21.11 5.01 -16.45
CA ARG A 189 22.14 5.90 -17.02
C ARG A 189 23.31 5.14 -17.67
N ASN A 190 23.66 3.98 -17.10
CA ASN A 190 24.68 3.09 -17.65
C ASN A 190 24.17 2.18 -18.78
N GLY A 191 22.98 2.46 -19.34
CA GLY A 191 22.40 1.72 -20.46
C GLY A 191 21.80 0.36 -20.09
N GLN A 192 21.70 0.02 -18.79
CA GLN A 192 20.99 -1.17 -18.36
C GLN A 192 19.49 -0.96 -18.45
N PHE A 193 18.74 -2.03 -18.72
CA PHE A 193 17.28 -2.01 -18.69
C PHE A 193 16.77 -2.72 -17.44
N VAL A 194 15.85 -2.09 -16.72
CA VAL A 194 15.19 -2.68 -15.54
C VAL A 194 13.72 -2.89 -15.90
N ASP A 195 13.30 -4.14 -15.96
CA ASP A 195 11.94 -4.52 -16.39
C ASP A 195 10.96 -4.67 -15.22
N VAL A 196 11.43 -4.61 -13.98
CA VAL A 196 10.59 -4.72 -12.78
C VAL A 196 10.96 -3.67 -11.75
N LEU A 197 10.00 -2.80 -11.44
CA LEU A 197 10.09 -1.78 -10.41
C LEU A 197 9.23 -2.17 -9.20
N ARG A 198 9.78 -2.01 -8.00
CA ARG A 198 9.07 -2.14 -6.72
C ARG A 198 8.93 -0.75 -6.11
N VAL A 199 7.70 -0.35 -5.78
CA VAL A 199 7.42 1.01 -5.29
C VAL A 199 6.80 0.92 -3.89
N PRO A 200 7.24 1.73 -2.91
CA PRO A 200 6.71 1.73 -1.55
C PRO A 200 5.34 2.41 -1.47
N LEU A 201 4.32 1.75 -1.99
CA LEU A 201 2.93 2.21 -1.97
C LEU A 201 2.11 1.30 -1.05
N SER A 202 2.50 1.25 0.23
CA SER A 202 1.77 0.47 1.24
C SER A 202 0.34 0.99 1.38
N ARG A 203 -0.60 0.05 1.50
CA ARG A 203 -2.02 0.33 1.76
C ARG A 203 -2.40 0.13 3.22
N HIS A 204 -1.50 -0.42 4.03
CA HIS A 204 -1.68 -0.65 5.46
C HIS A 204 -0.66 0.16 6.25
N SER A 205 -1.08 0.65 7.41
CA SER A 205 -0.23 1.39 8.32
C SER A 205 0.80 0.49 8.99
N THR A 206 2.03 0.99 9.13
CA THR A 206 3.09 0.30 9.88
C THR A 206 2.82 0.36 11.38
N LEU A 207 3.59 -0.38 12.18
CA LEU A 207 3.45 -0.37 13.64
C LEU A 207 3.50 1.05 14.21
N ALA A 208 4.50 1.82 13.81
CA ALA A 208 4.71 3.18 14.31
C ALA A 208 3.53 4.11 13.93
N GLU A 209 2.99 3.96 12.72
CA GLU A 209 1.82 4.73 12.27
C GLU A 209 0.56 4.33 13.05
N LEU A 210 0.35 3.03 13.28
CA LEU A 210 -0.76 2.52 14.09
C LEU A 210 -0.67 3.01 15.54
N GLN A 211 0.50 2.93 16.17
CA GLN A 211 0.72 3.42 17.53
C GLN A 211 0.49 4.93 17.62
N SER A 212 0.96 5.68 16.62
CA SER A 212 0.71 7.13 16.52
C SER A 212 -0.79 7.44 16.39
N PHE A 213 -1.53 6.64 15.62
CA PHE A 213 -2.98 6.78 15.46
C PHE A 213 -3.73 6.44 16.76
N VAL A 214 -3.51 5.25 17.33
CA VAL A 214 -4.20 4.79 18.56
C VAL A 214 -3.88 5.72 19.72
N GLY A 215 -2.62 6.15 19.85
CA GLY A 215 -2.17 7.06 20.90
C GLY A 215 -2.83 8.43 20.90
N LYS A 216 -3.49 8.84 19.80
CA LYS A 216 -4.28 10.09 19.75
C LYS A 216 -5.66 9.97 20.39
N PHE A 217 -6.19 8.76 20.47
CA PHE A 217 -7.51 8.53 21.03
C PHE A 217 -7.44 7.94 22.43
N ARG A 218 -6.33 7.25 22.73
CA ARG A 218 -6.10 6.56 24.01
C ARG A 218 -7.32 5.74 24.44
N PRO A 219 -7.81 4.80 23.60
CA PRO A 219 -9.02 4.05 23.89
C PRO A 219 -8.84 3.13 25.10
N LYS A 220 -9.94 2.68 25.68
CA LYS A 220 -9.94 1.65 26.73
C LYS A 220 -9.58 0.27 26.20
N ASN A 221 -9.77 0.01 24.92
CA ASN A 221 -9.45 -1.29 24.34
C ASN A 221 -9.16 -1.19 22.83
N ILE A 222 -8.53 -2.22 22.28
CA ILE A 222 -8.33 -2.41 20.85
C ILE A 222 -8.67 -3.85 20.46
N PHE A 223 -9.33 -4.02 19.32
CA PHE A 223 -9.59 -5.33 18.72
C PHE A 223 -8.91 -5.42 17.36
N PRO A 224 -8.23 -6.53 17.02
CA PRO A 224 -7.61 -6.69 15.71
C PRO A 224 -8.67 -7.10 14.69
N ASN A 225 -8.71 -6.40 13.55
CA ASN A 225 -9.53 -6.80 12.40
C ASN A 225 -8.83 -7.84 11.52
N THR A 226 -7.52 -8.01 11.67
CA THR A 226 -6.73 -8.95 10.87
C THR A 226 -5.81 -9.73 11.80
N LEU A 227 -5.85 -11.05 11.71
CA LEU A 227 -4.89 -11.92 12.39
C LEU A 227 -3.98 -12.58 11.37
N ILE A 228 -2.73 -12.75 11.76
CA ILE A 228 -1.74 -13.48 10.99
C ILE A 228 -1.99 -14.97 11.30
N PRO A 229 -2.13 -15.85 10.29
CA PRO A 229 -2.42 -17.26 10.53
C PRO A 229 -1.30 -17.99 11.29
N HIS A 230 -0.05 -17.75 10.92
CA HIS A 230 1.12 -18.48 11.42
C HIS A 230 1.40 -18.38 12.94
N PRO A 231 1.16 -17.24 13.63
CA PRO A 231 1.37 -17.15 15.07
C PRO A 231 0.28 -17.79 15.95
N ASP A 232 -0.75 -18.45 15.39
CA ASP A 232 -1.80 -19.16 16.16
C ASP A 232 -2.42 -18.33 17.30
N GLY A 233 -2.66 -17.04 17.05
CA GLY A 233 -3.27 -16.11 18.02
C GLY A 233 -2.28 -15.44 18.98
N LEU A 234 -0.97 -15.69 18.86
CA LEU A 234 0.05 -14.96 19.62
C LEU A 234 0.09 -13.46 19.26
N ASP A 235 -0.23 -13.11 18.02
CA ASP A 235 -0.39 -11.72 17.58
C ASP A 235 -1.57 -11.04 18.29
N TRP A 236 -2.69 -11.73 18.49
CA TRP A 236 -3.78 -11.27 19.34
C TRP A 236 -3.31 -11.10 20.79
N ALA A 237 -2.61 -12.10 21.34
CA ALA A 237 -2.11 -12.09 22.72
C ALA A 237 -1.22 -10.87 23.00
N CYS A 238 -0.35 -10.55 22.05
CA CYS A 238 0.64 -9.49 22.18
C CYS A 238 0.06 -8.10 21.89
N LEU A 239 -1.10 -8.00 21.22
CA LEU A 239 -1.68 -6.76 20.74
C LEU A 239 -1.73 -5.69 21.85
N LEU A 240 -2.31 -6.01 23.00
CA LEU A 240 -2.43 -5.06 24.12
C LEU A 240 -1.07 -4.63 24.68
N GLY A 241 -0.09 -5.55 24.71
CA GLY A 241 1.28 -5.23 25.10
C GLY A 241 1.96 -4.27 24.13
N ILE A 242 1.81 -4.51 22.83
CA ILE A 242 2.39 -3.68 21.76
C ILE A 242 1.84 -2.24 21.80
N PHE A 243 0.58 -2.07 22.21
CA PHE A 243 -0.10 -0.78 22.26
C PHE A 243 -0.27 -0.22 23.68
N ALA A 244 0.34 -0.80 24.72
CA ALA A 244 0.08 -0.43 26.12
C ALA A 244 0.23 1.08 26.38
N GLY A 245 1.30 1.70 25.84
CA GLY A 245 1.53 3.15 25.95
C GLY A 245 0.51 4.02 25.22
N CYS A 246 -0.28 3.43 24.33
CA CYS A 246 -1.29 4.08 23.50
C CYS A 246 -2.71 3.95 24.06
N LEU A 247 -2.95 3.25 25.17
CA LEU A 247 -4.30 3.05 25.76
C LEU A 247 -4.60 4.04 26.90
N SER A 248 -5.86 4.14 27.31
CA SER A 248 -6.23 4.85 28.54
C SER A 248 -5.63 4.16 29.77
N GLN A 249 -5.54 4.87 30.90
CA GLN A 249 -4.95 4.34 32.14
C GLN A 249 -5.59 3.01 32.60
N ASP A 250 -6.91 2.88 32.49
CA ASP A 250 -7.65 1.66 32.84
C ASP A 250 -7.74 0.63 31.69
N GLY A 251 -7.25 0.98 30.50
CA GLY A 251 -7.50 0.24 29.26
C GLY A 251 -6.55 -0.92 29.00
N TYR A 252 -5.46 -1.02 29.77
CA TYR A 252 -4.48 -2.08 29.58
C TYR A 252 -4.74 -3.30 30.49
N GLU A 253 -4.98 -3.07 31.79
CA GLU A 253 -5.02 -4.16 32.78
C GLU A 253 -6.24 -5.08 32.64
N VAL A 254 -7.43 -4.50 32.43
CA VAL A 254 -8.68 -5.27 32.34
C VAL A 254 -8.73 -6.14 31.07
N PRO A 255 -8.45 -5.61 29.86
CA PRO A 255 -8.53 -6.42 28.64
C PRO A 255 -7.39 -7.43 28.51
N ARG A 256 -6.21 -7.14 29.10
CA ARG A 256 -5.04 -8.04 29.07
C ARG A 256 -5.35 -9.33 29.81
N THR A 257 -5.90 -9.23 31.01
CA THR A 257 -6.26 -10.39 31.84
C THR A 257 -7.26 -11.30 31.10
N SER A 258 -8.36 -10.72 30.59
CA SER A 258 -9.36 -11.47 29.84
C SER A 258 -8.82 -12.16 28.57
N THR A 259 -7.90 -11.49 27.85
CA THR A 259 -7.29 -12.05 26.64
C THR A 259 -6.37 -13.23 26.95
N LEU A 260 -5.56 -13.13 28.00
CA LEU A 260 -4.64 -14.20 28.42
C LEU A 260 -5.41 -15.41 28.94
N ASP A 261 -6.47 -15.19 29.70
CA ASP A 261 -7.35 -16.27 30.19
C ASP A 261 -7.98 -17.04 29.01
N GLY A 262 -8.55 -16.33 28.03
CA GLY A 262 -9.13 -16.97 26.84
C GLY A 262 -8.12 -17.67 25.92
N LEU A 263 -6.83 -17.31 25.97
CA LEU A 263 -5.76 -18.07 25.28
C LEU A 263 -5.38 -19.31 26.08
N ARG A 264 -5.25 -19.18 27.41
CA ARG A 264 -4.96 -20.29 28.30
C ARG A 264 -6.00 -21.40 28.17
N ASP A 265 -7.29 -21.05 28.15
CA ASP A 265 -8.37 -22.02 27.96
C ASP A 265 -8.27 -22.74 26.61
N ARG A 266 -7.91 -22.03 25.54
CA ARG A 266 -7.71 -22.63 24.20
C ARG A 266 -6.54 -23.61 24.17
N PHE A 267 -5.41 -23.28 24.80
CA PHE A 267 -4.26 -24.17 24.88
C PHE A 267 -4.51 -25.38 25.80
N LEU A 268 -5.26 -25.20 26.89
CA LEU A 268 -5.63 -26.32 27.76
C LEU A 268 -6.62 -27.28 27.07
N ALA A 269 -7.59 -26.74 26.32
CA ALA A 269 -8.54 -27.53 25.55
C ALA A 269 -7.89 -28.35 24.42
N SER A 270 -6.82 -27.83 23.77
CA SER A 270 -6.11 -28.56 22.71
C SER A 270 -5.21 -29.69 23.23
N THR A 271 -4.90 -29.71 24.53
CA THR A 271 -4.12 -30.76 25.19
C THR A 271 -4.95 -31.88 25.81
N SER A 272 -6.28 -31.80 25.74
CA SER A 272 -7.16 -32.87 26.22
C SER A 272 -7.10 -34.05 25.23
N PRO A 273 -6.84 -35.29 25.67
CA PRO A 273 -6.84 -36.45 24.80
C PRO A 273 -8.23 -36.58 24.16
N LYS A 274 -8.28 -36.77 22.84
CA LYS A 274 -9.52 -37.14 22.17
C LYS A 274 -9.93 -38.49 22.72
N GLU A 275 -11.05 -38.54 23.43
CA GLU A 275 -11.67 -39.80 23.83
C GLU A 275 -11.99 -40.58 22.54
N GLU A 276 -11.37 -41.75 22.39
CA GLU A 276 -11.72 -42.78 21.38
C GLU A 276 -13.00 -43.52 21.78
#